data_AF-A0A317TWX3-F1
#
_entry.id   AF-A0A317TWX3-F1
#
_cell.length_a   1.000
_cell.length_b   1.000
_cell.length_c   1.000
_cell.angle_alpha   90.00
_cell.angle_beta   90.00
_cell.angle_gamma   90.00
#
_symmetry.space_group_name_H-M   'P 1'
#
loop_
_entity.id
_entity.type
_entity.pdbx_description
1 polymer ?
#
loop_
_entity_poly.entity_id
_entity_poly.type
_entity_poly.pdbx_seq_one_letter_code
_entity_poly.pdbx_strand_id
1 'polypeptide(L)'
;MTQRIILKKFIKFLEITEIQLIKELQEEFPKNYQDKVTAIQKDLYDLRTALKKGHCLGFSVIDGAMDHIGKLKWWDHAKAAVANWDEQESTLDKLIELPGSEEDSFWQTKKEKEQQSLQSPPIDKKKIKLKTLFNRLLPYVISNHACFDKNFKTSNLNQYTLLSPTEHHFEILSKQGIVKKIQQRKITAGKLTTNELIRLLNENDFTDTIAIINSPTHTIRVSFKNGSWSVYNSNYDQTSPATCRKYFPNKLVAVNEVFRILGQSIAIVIASTNSEKKISLPLLSTLKPFEMLDRLTEDGLFIIAKWCPDILQNVLEQVENLPSAGEVIAQGLLCQSNGTGLQCIAKSVPGALPKALELAAKAKNGDKLIVQALLTQDEDKEIGLKTILFYAPASLELALDKATQTLNDCELITQALLSKDDEDWSALHYIAADFPELLPRVFSLFNKTANGPQQLAKCILEKNKHNSTLLYLVARYSPNSLSQTLDIASKWNVHDPEPLAKEIVNNLKVIAQYAPPTLSKALNMALKAPNGSTLIKEALLAKNEKGLRIIKRYSPDCLDQVQQIIQNNPSKSIKYQGSPQIVRTNLSFWERNQVSATILTATVVGVTAWFATKK
;
A
#
# COMPACT_ATOMS: atom_id res chain seq x y z
N MET A 1 -5.91 4.26 23.65
CA MET A 1 -6.23 3.01 22.92
C MET A 1 -5.51 1.85 23.57
N THR A 2 -6.23 0.87 24.12
CA THR A 2 -5.64 -0.16 24.98
C THR A 2 -4.93 -1.29 24.22
N GLN A 3 -5.25 -1.56 22.94
CA GLN A 3 -4.41 -2.42 22.10
C GLN A 3 -2.95 -1.93 22.02
N ARG A 4 -2.73 -0.60 22.08
CA ARG A 4 -1.36 -0.05 22.11
C ARG A 4 -0.60 -0.47 23.36
N ILE A 5 -1.29 -0.76 24.47
CA ILE A 5 -0.66 -1.34 25.66
C ILE A 5 -0.12 -2.71 25.31
N ILE A 6 -0.96 -3.63 24.83
CA ILE A 6 -0.53 -4.98 24.44
C ILE A 6 0.63 -4.92 23.44
N LEU A 7 0.51 -4.11 22.37
CA LEU A 7 1.56 -3.96 21.36
C LEU A 7 2.86 -3.39 21.95
N LYS A 8 2.77 -2.41 22.87
CA LYS A 8 3.93 -1.90 23.60
C LYS A 8 4.60 -2.99 24.45
N LYS A 9 3.81 -3.85 25.11
CA LYS A 9 4.35 -4.98 25.87
C LYS A 9 5.07 -5.98 24.96
N PHE A 10 4.53 -6.28 23.78
CA PHE A 10 5.24 -7.09 22.78
C PHE A 10 6.53 -6.44 22.28
N ILE A 11 6.51 -5.14 21.98
CA ILE A 11 7.72 -4.40 21.59
C ILE A 11 8.78 -4.51 22.68
N LYS A 12 8.40 -4.32 23.95
CA LYS A 12 9.32 -4.44 25.08
C LYS A 12 9.85 -5.86 25.25
N PHE A 13 9.01 -6.87 25.08
CA PHE A 13 9.42 -8.26 25.10
C PHE A 13 10.42 -8.59 23.98
N LEU A 14 10.23 -8.03 22.77
CA LEU A 14 11.17 -8.17 21.66
C LEU A 14 12.52 -7.51 21.93
N GLU A 15 12.55 -6.34 22.59
CA GLU A 15 13.81 -5.69 23.03
C GLU A 15 14.61 -6.57 23.99
N ILE A 16 13.95 -7.17 24.98
CA ILE A 16 14.60 -8.09 25.92
C ILE A 16 15.11 -9.33 25.18
N THR A 17 14.29 -9.88 24.28
CA THR A 17 14.64 -11.06 23.48
C THR A 17 15.83 -10.78 22.57
N GLU A 18 15.91 -9.59 21.95
CA GLU A 18 17.03 -9.15 21.12
C GLU A 18 18.36 -9.20 21.88
N ILE A 19 18.39 -8.65 23.11
CA ILE A 19 19.59 -8.61 23.95
C ILE A 19 20.04 -10.03 24.30
N GLN A 20 19.11 -10.91 24.68
CA GLN A 20 19.40 -12.32 24.96
C GLN A 20 19.95 -13.04 23.73
N LEU A 21 19.33 -12.81 22.56
CA LEU A 21 19.71 -13.45 21.30
C LEU A 21 21.12 -13.05 20.85
N ILE A 22 21.46 -11.77 20.97
CA ILE A 22 22.79 -11.25 20.63
C ILE A 22 23.84 -11.89 21.54
N LYS A 23 23.55 -12.01 22.84
CA LYS A 23 24.47 -12.67 23.79
C LYS A 23 24.68 -14.14 23.43
N GLU A 24 23.61 -14.88 23.13
CA GLU A 24 23.70 -16.29 22.69
C GLU A 24 24.50 -16.43 21.39
N LEU A 25 24.31 -15.54 20.41
CA LEU A 25 25.06 -15.56 19.15
C LEU A 25 26.55 -15.25 19.33
N GLN A 26 26.90 -14.36 20.26
CA GLN A 26 28.28 -14.06 20.61
C GLN A 26 28.98 -15.28 21.22
N GLU A 27 28.28 -16.01 22.08
CA GLU A 27 28.77 -17.24 22.70
C GLU A 27 28.91 -18.38 21.66
N GLU A 28 27.93 -18.54 20.76
CA GLU A 28 27.89 -19.63 19.77
C GLU A 28 28.78 -19.38 18.53
N PHE A 29 28.93 -18.13 18.09
CA PHE A 29 29.69 -17.77 16.87
C PHE A 29 30.73 -16.65 17.09
N PRO A 30 31.79 -16.85 17.89
CA PRO A 30 32.70 -15.77 18.31
C PRO A 30 33.38 -15.01 17.16
N LYS A 31 33.56 -15.65 16.00
CA LYS A 31 34.32 -15.09 14.87
C LYS A 31 33.50 -14.55 13.70
N ASN A 32 32.17 -14.68 13.68
CA ASN A 32 31.32 -14.25 12.54
C ASN A 32 29.88 -13.87 12.96
N TYR A 33 29.65 -13.45 14.21
CA TYR A 33 28.30 -13.14 14.67
C TYR A 33 27.77 -11.77 14.20
N GLN A 34 28.64 -10.84 13.79
CA GLN A 34 28.27 -9.44 13.55
C GLN A 34 27.27 -9.25 12.39
N ASP A 35 27.43 -10.01 11.31
CA ASP A 35 26.50 -9.97 10.17
C ASP A 35 25.13 -10.53 10.55
N LYS A 36 25.11 -11.63 11.34
CA LYS A 36 23.87 -12.22 11.87
C LYS A 36 23.15 -11.26 12.81
N VAL A 37 23.89 -10.60 13.70
CA VAL A 37 23.33 -9.59 14.62
C VAL A 37 22.73 -8.42 13.85
N THR A 38 23.42 -7.92 12.82
CA THR A 38 22.94 -6.81 12.00
C THR A 38 21.63 -7.15 11.28
N ALA A 39 21.54 -8.36 10.71
CA ALA A 39 20.32 -8.85 10.08
C ALA A 39 19.14 -8.96 11.08
N ILE A 40 19.37 -9.57 12.24
CA ILE A 40 18.37 -9.72 13.31
C ILE A 40 17.89 -8.36 13.83
N GLN A 41 18.81 -7.42 14.07
CA GLN A 41 18.47 -6.08 14.56
C GLN A 41 17.59 -5.33 13.55
N LYS A 42 17.89 -5.48 12.26
CA LYS A 42 17.07 -4.90 11.18
C LYS A 42 15.66 -5.50 11.17
N ASP A 43 15.53 -6.84 11.19
CA ASP A 43 14.23 -7.52 11.19
C ASP A 43 13.39 -7.13 12.43
N LEU A 44 14.02 -7.07 13.61
CA LEU A 44 13.35 -6.66 14.85
C LEU A 44 13.00 -5.17 14.86
N TYR A 45 13.81 -4.32 14.23
CA TYR A 45 13.47 -2.91 14.03
C TYR A 45 12.24 -2.75 13.14
N ASP A 46 12.21 -3.46 12.00
CA ASP A 46 11.09 -3.44 11.06
C ASP A 46 9.81 -3.98 11.73
N LEU A 47 9.92 -5.08 12.48
CA LEU A 47 8.79 -5.65 13.22
C LEU A 47 8.26 -4.68 14.29
N ARG A 48 9.15 -4.10 15.11
CA ARG A 48 8.74 -3.10 16.12
C ARG A 48 8.07 -1.90 15.48
N THR A 49 8.55 -1.46 14.31
CA THR A 49 7.95 -0.35 13.56
C THR A 49 6.56 -0.71 13.04
N ALA A 50 6.37 -1.92 12.50
CA ALA A 50 5.05 -2.41 12.10
C ALA A 50 4.07 -2.51 13.28
N LEU A 51 4.52 -3.03 14.44
CA LEU A 51 3.69 -3.14 15.64
C LEU A 51 3.27 -1.77 16.20
N LYS A 52 4.06 -0.70 16.00
CA LYS A 52 3.70 0.66 16.42
C LYS A 52 2.52 1.25 15.64
N LYS A 53 2.36 0.88 14.36
CA LYS A 53 1.24 1.34 13.52
C LYS A 53 -0.10 0.82 14.06
N GLY A 54 -0.14 -0.45 14.43
CA GLY A 54 -1.33 -1.13 14.95
C GLY A 54 -2.39 -1.39 13.89
N HIS A 55 -3.04 -2.56 13.94
CA HIS A 55 -4.07 -2.96 12.98
C HIS A 55 -5.23 -3.66 13.69
N CYS A 56 -6.37 -2.98 13.84
CA CYS A 56 -7.49 -3.47 14.64
C CYS A 56 -8.08 -4.79 14.11
N LEU A 57 -8.04 -4.99 12.79
CA LEU A 57 -8.50 -6.20 12.13
C LEU A 57 -7.90 -7.46 12.74
N GLY A 58 -6.60 -7.44 13.03
CA GLY A 58 -5.89 -8.63 13.47
C GLY A 58 -6.42 -9.20 14.79
N PHE A 59 -6.53 -8.33 15.81
CA PHE A 59 -7.12 -8.71 17.09
C PHE A 59 -8.58 -9.15 16.95
N SER A 60 -9.38 -8.50 16.10
CA SER A 60 -10.77 -8.89 15.88
C SER A 60 -10.91 -10.27 15.23
N VAL A 61 -10.05 -10.59 14.26
CA VAL A 61 -10.03 -11.91 13.61
C VAL A 61 -9.61 -13.00 14.59
N ILE A 62 -8.54 -12.79 15.37
CA ILE A 62 -8.10 -13.76 16.36
C ILE A 62 -9.17 -13.96 17.44
N ASP A 63 -9.82 -12.89 17.92
CA ASP A 63 -10.91 -13.02 18.90
C ASP A 63 -12.05 -13.89 18.36
N GLY A 64 -12.47 -13.66 17.11
CA GLY A 64 -13.47 -14.48 16.43
C GLY A 64 -13.02 -15.93 16.26
N ALA A 65 -11.78 -16.17 15.86
CA ALA A 65 -11.21 -17.50 15.69
C ALA A 65 -11.12 -18.26 17.02
N MET A 66 -10.68 -17.60 18.09
CA MET A 66 -10.59 -18.19 19.43
C MET A 66 -11.97 -18.54 19.99
N ASP A 67 -13.01 -17.75 19.72
CA ASP A 67 -14.39 -18.11 20.06
C ASP A 67 -14.89 -19.30 19.25
N HIS A 68 -14.62 -19.30 17.94
CA HIS A 68 -14.99 -20.37 17.03
C HIS A 68 -14.43 -21.74 17.44
N ILE A 69 -13.21 -21.78 18.01
CA ILE A 69 -12.60 -23.01 18.53
C ILE A 69 -12.81 -23.21 20.04
N GLY A 70 -13.64 -22.39 20.70
CA GLY A 70 -13.97 -22.52 22.12
C GLY A 70 -12.79 -22.25 23.07
N LYS A 71 -11.84 -21.40 22.67
CA LYS A 71 -10.69 -20.91 23.44
C LYS A 71 -10.78 -19.43 23.82
N LEU A 72 -11.96 -18.82 23.68
CA LEU A 72 -12.15 -17.39 23.94
C LEU A 72 -11.76 -16.96 25.36
N LYS A 73 -12.19 -17.72 26.38
CA LYS A 73 -11.83 -17.43 27.78
C LYS A 73 -10.32 -17.44 27.99
N TRP A 74 -9.62 -18.40 27.39
CA TRP A 74 -8.16 -18.46 27.43
C TRP A 74 -7.54 -17.22 26.80
N TRP A 75 -8.03 -16.83 25.61
CA TRP A 75 -7.56 -15.65 24.88
C TRP A 75 -7.72 -14.36 25.67
N ASP A 76 -8.86 -14.15 26.33
CA ASP A 76 -9.13 -12.95 27.11
C ASP A 76 -8.20 -12.84 28.34
N HIS A 77 -7.93 -13.96 29.03
CA HIS A 77 -7.00 -13.99 30.16
C HIS A 77 -5.54 -13.83 29.71
N ALA A 78 -5.19 -14.44 28.58
CA ALA A 78 -3.86 -14.30 27.97
C ALA A 78 -3.56 -12.84 27.62
N LYS A 79 -4.49 -12.13 26.97
CA LYS A 79 -4.36 -10.69 26.67
C LYS A 79 -4.21 -9.86 27.95
N ALA A 80 -5.03 -10.12 28.97
CA ALA A 80 -4.97 -9.40 30.25
C ALA A 80 -3.64 -9.61 30.97
N ALA A 81 -3.11 -10.84 30.99
CA ALA A 81 -1.80 -11.13 31.56
C ALA A 81 -0.67 -10.36 30.86
N VAL A 82 -0.70 -10.29 29.52
CA VAL A 82 0.25 -9.48 28.77
C VAL A 82 0.09 -8.00 29.07
N ALA A 83 -1.14 -7.48 29.07
CA ALA A 83 -1.42 -6.06 29.31
C ALA A 83 -0.93 -5.60 30.70
N ASN A 84 -1.01 -6.48 31.71
CA ASN A 84 -0.63 -6.19 33.10
C ASN A 84 0.84 -6.51 33.42
N TRP A 85 1.63 -7.00 32.46
CA TRP A 85 3.06 -7.24 32.69
C TRP A 85 3.79 -5.93 33.02
N ASP A 86 4.65 -5.95 34.03
CA ASP A 86 5.40 -4.80 34.58
C ASP A 86 6.61 -4.37 33.72
N GLU A 87 6.78 -4.95 32.53
CA GLU A 87 7.87 -4.65 31.59
C GLU A 87 9.27 -5.03 32.10
N GLN A 88 9.37 -5.77 33.22
CA GLN A 88 10.64 -6.21 33.78
C GLN A 88 11.03 -7.61 33.28
N GLU A 89 12.29 -7.79 32.88
CA GLU A 89 12.81 -9.09 32.44
C GLU A 89 12.71 -10.16 33.54
N SER A 90 13.02 -9.78 34.78
CA SER A 90 13.00 -10.66 35.95
C SER A 90 11.64 -11.29 36.26
N THR A 91 10.57 -10.74 35.68
CA THR A 91 9.19 -11.18 35.95
C THR A 91 8.64 -12.06 34.83
N LEU A 92 9.39 -12.26 33.75
CA LEU A 92 9.02 -13.16 32.65
C LEU A 92 8.97 -14.64 33.08
N ASP A 93 9.66 -15.02 34.15
CA ASP A 93 9.59 -16.35 34.74
C ASP A 93 8.43 -16.53 35.74
N LYS A 94 7.64 -15.47 36.03
CA LYS A 94 6.45 -15.59 36.88
C LYS A 94 5.45 -16.56 36.24
N LEU A 95 4.90 -17.44 37.08
CA LEU A 95 3.84 -18.36 36.69
C LEU A 95 2.49 -17.65 36.71
N ILE A 96 1.73 -17.81 35.64
CA ILE A 96 0.37 -17.30 35.48
C ILE A 96 -0.60 -18.45 35.24
N GLU A 97 -1.79 -18.34 35.81
CA GLU A 97 -2.88 -19.29 35.59
C GLU A 97 -3.72 -18.84 34.39
N LEU A 98 -3.96 -19.76 33.45
CA LEU A 98 -4.84 -19.51 32.31
C LEU A 98 -5.98 -20.55 32.29
N PRO A 99 -7.22 -20.15 32.03
CA PRO A 99 -8.35 -21.08 31.98
C PRO A 99 -8.22 -22.03 30.78
N GLY A 100 -8.51 -23.32 30.98
CA GLY A 100 -8.47 -24.33 29.91
C GLY A 100 -7.07 -24.80 29.49
N SER A 101 -6.04 -24.48 30.26
CA SER A 101 -4.64 -24.88 30.02
C SER A 101 -4.35 -26.37 30.24
N GLU A 102 -5.23 -27.10 30.92
CA GLU A 102 -5.09 -28.55 31.17
C GLU A 102 -5.27 -29.41 29.91
N GLU A 103 -6.01 -28.92 28.91
CA GLU A 103 -6.28 -29.63 27.64
C GLU A 103 -5.21 -29.36 26.57
N ASP A 104 -4.29 -28.41 26.79
CA ASP A 104 -3.32 -27.89 25.82
C ASP A 104 -1.98 -28.67 25.80
N SER A 105 -2.06 -30.00 25.88
CA SER A 105 -0.90 -30.91 25.80
C SER A 105 -0.17 -30.92 24.44
N PHE A 106 -0.74 -30.23 23.44
CA PHE A 106 -0.26 -30.20 22.05
C PHE A 106 1.03 -29.40 21.86
N TRP A 107 1.34 -28.46 22.76
CA TRP A 107 2.50 -27.57 22.63
C TRP A 107 3.68 -27.95 23.52
N GLN A 108 3.63 -29.10 24.20
CA GLN A 108 4.77 -29.60 24.95
C GLN A 108 5.76 -30.28 24.00
N THR A 109 6.99 -29.78 23.97
CA THR A 109 8.09 -30.41 23.22
C THR A 109 8.39 -31.80 23.78
N LYS A 110 9.00 -32.66 22.95
CA LYS A 110 9.37 -34.03 23.36
C LYS A 110 10.28 -34.04 24.62
N LYS A 111 11.17 -33.04 24.74
CA LYS A 111 12.01 -32.81 25.92
C LYS A 111 11.24 -32.37 27.17
N GLU A 112 10.19 -31.56 27.05
CA GLU A 112 9.36 -31.16 28.20
C GLU A 112 8.56 -32.33 28.76
N LYS A 113 8.12 -33.25 27.90
CA LYS A 113 7.52 -34.53 28.33
C LYS A 113 8.54 -35.46 28.99
N GLU A 114 9.77 -35.50 28.49
CA GLU A 114 10.86 -36.31 29.05
C GLU A 114 11.41 -35.71 30.37
N GLN A 115 11.55 -34.39 30.51
CA GLN A 115 11.95 -33.73 31.77
C GLN A 115 10.86 -33.77 32.84
N GLN A 116 9.58 -33.72 32.45
CA GLN A 116 8.47 -33.96 33.39
C GLN A 116 8.47 -35.38 33.97
N SER A 117 9.09 -36.35 33.29
CA SER A 117 9.13 -37.74 33.75
C SER A 117 10.21 -38.02 34.80
N LEU A 118 11.17 -37.11 35.00
CA LEU A 118 12.40 -37.46 35.71
C LEU A 118 12.73 -36.70 37.01
N GLN A 119 12.19 -35.51 37.33
CA GLN A 119 12.58 -34.87 38.62
C GLN A 119 11.79 -33.62 39.08
N SER A 120 10.46 -33.57 39.01
CA SER A 120 9.72 -32.44 39.62
C SER A 120 8.36 -32.85 40.20
N PRO A 121 7.92 -32.23 41.32
CA PRO A 121 6.56 -32.41 41.84
C PRO A 121 5.54 -32.06 40.76
N PRO A 122 4.30 -32.58 40.80
CA PRO A 122 3.34 -32.42 39.73
C PRO A 122 3.19 -30.95 39.40
N ILE A 123 3.72 -30.53 38.24
CA ILE A 123 3.56 -29.17 37.74
C ILE A 123 2.06 -28.99 37.62
N ASP A 124 1.51 -28.11 38.45
CA ASP A 124 0.12 -27.70 38.45
C ASP A 124 -0.23 -27.30 37.02
N LYS A 125 -0.90 -28.20 36.28
CA LYS A 125 -1.06 -28.16 34.80
C LYS A 125 -1.75 -26.90 34.30
N LYS A 126 -2.20 -26.04 35.23
CA LYS A 126 -2.87 -24.76 35.03
C LYS A 126 -1.93 -23.57 34.84
N LYS A 127 -0.65 -23.70 35.20
CA LYS A 127 0.31 -22.59 35.27
C LYS A 127 1.32 -22.61 34.14
N ILE A 128 1.52 -21.47 33.48
CA ILE A 128 2.59 -21.28 32.48
C ILE A 128 3.45 -20.07 32.84
N LYS A 129 4.71 -20.06 32.41
CA LYS A 129 5.56 -18.87 32.54
C LYS A 129 5.06 -17.77 31.61
N LEU A 130 5.19 -16.52 32.05
CA LEU A 130 4.84 -15.36 31.23
C LEU A 130 5.66 -15.28 29.93
N LYS A 131 6.95 -15.62 29.96
CA LYS A 131 7.80 -15.76 28.76
C LYS A 131 7.19 -16.73 27.74
N THR A 132 6.73 -17.89 28.21
CA THR A 132 6.08 -18.90 27.37
C THR A 132 4.78 -18.36 26.78
N LEU A 133 4.00 -17.58 27.54
CA LEU A 133 2.80 -16.93 27.01
C LEU A 133 3.14 -15.93 25.89
N PHE A 134 4.11 -15.04 26.09
CA PHE A 134 4.56 -14.10 25.05
C PHE A 134 4.95 -14.83 23.77
N ASN A 135 5.77 -15.88 23.88
CA ASN A 135 6.18 -16.69 22.74
C ASN A 135 5.00 -17.38 22.03
N ARG A 136 3.97 -17.81 22.77
CA ARG A 136 2.76 -18.41 22.19
C ARG A 136 1.89 -17.40 21.46
N LEU A 137 1.80 -16.17 21.95
CA LEU A 137 0.94 -15.13 21.39
C LEU A 137 1.61 -14.37 20.25
N LEU A 138 2.94 -14.26 20.26
CA LEU A 138 3.71 -13.48 19.29
C LEU A 138 3.42 -13.87 17.83
N PRO A 139 3.32 -15.15 17.43
CA PRO A 139 2.96 -15.51 16.06
C PRO A 139 1.59 -14.98 15.64
N TYR A 140 0.59 -14.99 16.53
CA TYR A 140 -0.73 -14.43 16.24
C TYR A 140 -0.64 -12.92 16.02
N VAL A 141 0.10 -12.21 16.88
CA VAL A 141 0.30 -10.76 16.75
C VAL A 141 1.05 -10.42 15.47
N ILE A 142 2.15 -11.11 15.15
CA ILE A 142 2.92 -10.91 13.92
C ILE A 142 2.04 -11.18 12.70
N SER A 143 1.43 -12.37 12.63
CA SER A 143 0.64 -12.81 11.47
C SER A 143 -0.52 -11.86 11.14
N ASN A 144 -1.08 -11.20 12.15
CA ASN A 144 -2.28 -10.40 11.98
C ASN A 144 -2.04 -8.87 12.03
N HIS A 145 -0.84 -8.42 12.43
CA HIS A 145 -0.46 -7.00 12.43
C HIS A 145 0.70 -6.68 11.50
N ALA A 146 1.74 -7.50 11.44
CA ALA A 146 2.91 -7.20 10.64
C ALA A 146 2.72 -7.59 9.17
N CYS A 147 1.94 -8.64 8.88
CA CYS A 147 1.76 -9.16 7.52
C CYS A 147 1.06 -8.21 6.53
N PHE A 148 0.54 -7.08 6.98
CA PHE A 148 -0.01 -6.03 6.10
C PHE A 148 0.99 -4.90 5.81
N ASP A 149 2.11 -4.86 6.51
CA ASP A 149 3.19 -3.91 6.23
C ASP A 149 3.97 -4.36 4.99
N LYS A 150 4.35 -3.40 4.15
CA LYS A 150 5.06 -3.62 2.87
C LYS A 150 6.31 -4.50 3.02
N ASN A 151 6.95 -4.49 4.18
CA ASN A 151 8.15 -5.29 4.43
C ASN A 151 7.86 -6.78 4.65
N PHE A 152 6.64 -7.15 5.07
CA PHE A 152 6.26 -8.51 5.46
C PHE A 152 5.11 -9.10 4.63
N LYS A 153 4.47 -8.29 3.79
CA LYS A 153 3.30 -8.66 2.99
C LYS A 153 3.68 -9.62 1.86
N THR A 154 3.03 -10.79 1.82
CA THR A 154 3.09 -11.67 0.66
C THR A 154 2.27 -11.10 -0.50
N SER A 155 2.61 -11.42 -1.75
CA SER A 155 1.81 -11.04 -2.91
C SER A 155 0.36 -11.49 -2.70
N ASN A 156 -0.60 -10.56 -2.85
CA ASN A 156 -2.06 -10.74 -2.73
C ASN A 156 -2.67 -10.82 -1.31
N LEU A 157 -1.88 -10.87 -0.23
CA LEU A 157 -2.44 -10.82 1.12
C LEU A 157 -2.85 -9.40 1.50
N ASN A 158 -4.13 -9.16 1.74
CA ASN A 158 -4.65 -7.88 2.25
C ASN A 158 -5.85 -8.11 3.18
N GLN A 159 -6.41 -7.03 3.73
CA GLN A 159 -7.52 -7.11 4.68
C GLN A 159 -8.78 -7.77 4.08
N TYR A 160 -9.03 -7.59 2.77
CA TYR A 160 -10.14 -8.21 2.04
C TYR A 160 -9.92 -9.71 1.84
N THR A 161 -8.70 -10.12 1.45
CA THR A 161 -8.37 -11.51 1.07
C THR A 161 -8.04 -12.42 2.26
N LEU A 162 -7.73 -11.88 3.45
CA LEU A 162 -7.34 -12.66 4.63
C LEU A 162 -8.29 -13.84 4.92
N LEU A 163 -9.60 -13.58 4.95
CA LEU A 163 -10.62 -14.60 5.24
C LEU A 163 -11.19 -15.23 3.96
N SER A 164 -10.55 -15.07 2.81
CA SER A 164 -11.03 -15.64 1.56
C SER A 164 -10.94 -17.18 1.57
N PRO A 165 -12.02 -17.90 1.21
CA PRO A 165 -11.98 -19.35 1.08
C PRO A 165 -11.14 -19.81 -0.11
N THR A 166 -10.84 -18.95 -1.10
CA THR A 166 -10.05 -19.31 -2.30
C THR A 166 -8.56 -19.08 -2.13
N GLU A 167 -8.19 -18.04 -1.37
CA GLU A 167 -6.77 -17.67 -1.18
C GLU A 167 -6.09 -18.49 -0.07
N HIS A 168 -6.89 -19.11 0.81
CA HIS A 168 -6.42 -19.96 1.91
C HIS A 168 -5.36 -19.30 2.82
N HIS A 169 -5.41 -17.98 2.99
CA HIS A 169 -4.47 -17.23 3.82
C HIS A 169 -4.68 -17.41 5.33
N PHE A 170 -5.83 -17.95 5.75
CA PHE A 170 -6.19 -18.10 7.16
C PHE A 170 -6.54 -19.54 7.51
N GLU A 171 -5.88 -20.03 8.56
CA GLU A 171 -6.04 -21.38 9.11
C GLU A 171 -6.16 -21.33 10.63
N ILE A 172 -6.93 -22.25 11.21
CA ILE A 172 -7.09 -22.38 12.65
C ILE A 172 -6.95 -23.84 13.05
N LEU A 173 -6.18 -24.10 14.10
CA LEU A 173 -6.10 -25.43 14.69
C LEU A 173 -7.29 -25.67 15.64
N SER A 174 -8.11 -26.68 15.36
CA SER A 174 -9.23 -27.05 16.24
C SER A 174 -8.72 -27.67 17.55
N LYS A 175 -9.63 -27.83 18.53
CA LYS A 175 -9.32 -28.54 19.79
C LYS A 175 -8.83 -29.98 19.57
N GLN A 176 -9.23 -30.60 18.46
CA GLN A 176 -8.83 -31.96 18.08
C GLN A 176 -7.48 -32.00 17.32
N GLY A 177 -6.77 -30.87 17.20
CA GLY A 177 -5.52 -30.80 16.44
C GLY A 177 -5.70 -30.85 14.92
N ILE A 178 -6.91 -30.57 14.41
CA ILE A 178 -7.19 -30.56 12.98
C ILE A 178 -7.10 -29.12 12.46
N VAL A 179 -6.29 -28.92 11.42
CA VAL A 179 -6.20 -27.63 10.72
C VAL A 179 -7.50 -27.40 9.94
N LYS A 180 -8.19 -26.31 10.27
CA LYS A 180 -9.42 -25.87 9.61
C LYS A 180 -9.17 -24.59 8.81
N LYS A 181 -9.52 -24.63 7.54
CA LYS A 181 -9.50 -23.49 6.63
C LYS A 181 -10.86 -22.82 6.57
N ILE A 182 -10.91 -21.56 6.13
CA ILE A 182 -12.18 -20.93 5.77
C ILE A 182 -12.79 -21.68 4.58
N GLN A 183 -14.07 -22.05 4.72
CA GLN A 183 -14.85 -22.78 3.71
C GLN A 183 -15.98 -21.91 3.15
N GLN A 184 -16.53 -21.01 3.96
CA GLN A 184 -17.62 -20.12 3.59
C GLN A 184 -17.27 -18.69 3.96
N ARG A 185 -17.60 -17.75 3.08
CA ARG A 185 -17.48 -16.31 3.32
C ARG A 185 -18.61 -15.57 2.63
N LYS A 186 -19.24 -14.64 3.35
CA LYS A 186 -20.15 -13.64 2.79
C LYS A 186 -19.73 -12.25 3.24
N ILE A 187 -19.93 -11.27 2.37
CA ILE A 187 -19.66 -9.88 2.66
C ILE A 187 -20.75 -8.98 2.09
N THR A 188 -21.11 -7.95 2.85
CA THR A 188 -21.91 -6.81 2.39
C THR A 188 -21.31 -5.53 2.94
N ALA A 189 -21.49 -4.42 2.23
CA ALA A 189 -20.79 -3.17 2.53
C ALA A 189 -21.58 -1.94 2.04
N GLY A 190 -21.33 -0.80 2.67
CA GLY A 190 -21.88 0.50 2.29
C GLY A 190 -22.34 1.30 3.51
N LYS A 191 -23.00 2.43 3.27
CA LYS A 191 -23.69 3.17 4.32
C LYS A 191 -24.98 2.45 4.73
N LEU A 192 -25.11 2.17 6.03
CA LEU A 192 -26.25 1.46 6.62
C LEU A 192 -27.01 2.35 7.59
N THR A 193 -28.34 2.29 7.53
CA THR A 193 -29.23 2.81 8.58
C THR A 193 -29.33 1.82 9.74
N THR A 194 -29.83 2.29 10.89
CA THR A 194 -30.08 1.45 12.08
C THR A 194 -30.99 0.26 11.76
N ASN A 195 -32.07 0.49 11.02
CA ASN A 195 -33.03 -0.56 10.67
C ASN A 195 -32.41 -1.62 9.76
N GLU A 196 -31.53 -1.22 8.85
CA GLU A 196 -30.85 -2.16 7.97
C GLU A 196 -29.83 -2.99 8.74
N LEU A 197 -29.02 -2.38 9.61
CA LEU A 197 -28.09 -3.15 10.42
C LEU A 197 -28.81 -4.11 11.37
N ILE A 198 -29.96 -3.72 11.96
CA ILE A 198 -30.81 -4.64 12.74
C ILE A 198 -31.22 -5.86 11.92
N ARG A 199 -31.60 -5.68 10.65
CA ARG A 199 -31.98 -6.78 9.76
C ARG A 199 -30.79 -7.66 9.39
N LEU A 200 -29.61 -7.07 9.19
CA LEU A 200 -28.38 -7.78 8.83
C LEU A 200 -27.75 -8.55 10.01
N LEU A 201 -27.97 -8.10 11.25
CA LEU A 201 -27.57 -8.82 12.46
C LEU A 201 -28.53 -10.00 12.76
N ASN A 202 -28.44 -11.03 11.92
CA ASN A 202 -29.13 -12.30 12.09
C ASN A 202 -28.40 -13.17 13.12
N GLU A 203 -29.11 -13.70 14.11
CA GLU A 203 -28.53 -14.47 15.21
C GLU A 203 -27.81 -15.73 14.72
N ASN A 204 -28.40 -16.46 13.77
CA ASN A 204 -27.80 -17.68 13.23
C ASN A 204 -26.50 -17.41 12.47
N ASP A 205 -26.42 -16.30 11.75
CA ASP A 205 -25.23 -15.93 10.96
C ASP A 205 -24.04 -15.51 11.85
N PHE A 206 -24.32 -15.04 13.07
CA PHE A 206 -23.31 -14.54 14.01
C PHE A 206 -22.98 -15.53 15.15
N THR A 207 -23.57 -16.72 15.14
CA THR A 207 -23.25 -17.84 16.03
C THR A 207 -22.28 -18.82 15.36
N ASP A 208 -21.20 -19.17 16.06
CA ASP A 208 -20.16 -20.10 15.60
C ASP A 208 -19.54 -19.73 14.24
N THR A 209 -19.25 -18.43 14.09
CA THR A 209 -18.62 -17.81 12.92
C THR A 209 -17.59 -16.78 13.34
N ILE A 210 -16.70 -16.44 12.40
CA ILE A 210 -15.81 -15.29 12.48
C ILE A 210 -16.54 -14.12 11.79
N ALA A 211 -17.25 -13.32 12.58
CA ALA A 211 -18.01 -12.16 12.09
C ALA A 211 -17.32 -10.84 12.47
N ILE A 212 -16.85 -10.14 11.45
CA ILE A 212 -16.03 -8.93 11.54
C ILE A 212 -16.79 -7.78 10.91
N ILE A 213 -16.80 -6.62 11.58
CA ILE A 213 -17.37 -5.39 11.03
C ILE A 213 -16.25 -4.35 10.92
N ASN A 214 -16.08 -3.81 9.72
CA ASN A 214 -15.03 -2.86 9.37
C ASN A 214 -15.65 -1.51 9.06
N SER A 215 -15.02 -0.43 9.52
CA SER A 215 -15.15 0.92 8.97
C SER A 215 -13.88 1.25 8.16
N PRO A 216 -13.75 2.47 7.61
CA PRO A 216 -12.52 2.83 6.91
C PRO A 216 -11.28 2.79 7.79
N THR A 217 -11.44 3.12 9.08
CA THR A 217 -10.35 3.39 10.02
C THR A 217 -10.28 2.39 11.18
N HIS A 218 -11.29 1.55 11.37
CA HIS A 218 -11.35 0.65 12.53
C HIS A 218 -12.07 -0.67 12.21
N THR A 219 -11.81 -1.69 13.03
CA THR A 219 -12.43 -3.01 12.92
C THR A 219 -12.84 -3.50 14.30
N ILE A 220 -14.01 -4.15 14.37
CA ILE A 220 -14.50 -4.86 15.55
C ILE A 220 -14.96 -6.27 15.18
N ARG A 221 -15.12 -7.10 16.21
CA ARG A 221 -15.76 -8.41 16.10
C ARG A 221 -17.13 -8.37 16.77
N VAL A 222 -18.13 -8.95 16.12
CA VAL A 222 -19.49 -9.10 16.67
C VAL A 222 -19.85 -10.58 16.70
N SER A 223 -20.61 -11.02 17.69
CA SER A 223 -21.18 -12.37 17.70
C SER A 223 -22.47 -12.45 18.49
N PHE A 224 -23.17 -13.57 18.33
CA PHE A 224 -24.33 -13.91 19.12
C PHE A 224 -24.14 -15.29 19.76
N LYS A 225 -24.29 -15.37 21.08
CA LYS A 225 -24.13 -16.60 21.85
C LYS A 225 -24.93 -16.53 23.14
N ASN A 226 -25.59 -17.62 23.52
CA ASN A 226 -26.38 -17.73 24.75
C ASN A 226 -27.42 -16.59 24.92
N GLY A 227 -28.12 -16.23 23.83
CA GLY A 227 -29.14 -15.18 23.87
C GLY A 227 -28.61 -13.74 23.98
N SER A 228 -27.30 -13.53 23.83
CA SER A 228 -26.69 -12.21 23.98
C SER A 228 -25.75 -11.87 22.82
N TRP A 229 -25.84 -10.64 22.35
CA TRP A 229 -24.90 -10.06 21.40
C TRP A 229 -23.63 -9.66 22.12
N SER A 230 -22.47 -9.91 21.50
CA SER A 230 -21.19 -9.51 22.05
C SER A 230 -20.42 -8.67 21.03
N VAL A 231 -19.88 -7.54 21.49
CA VAL A 231 -19.06 -6.64 20.68
C VAL A 231 -17.67 -6.59 21.30
N TYR A 232 -16.68 -7.07 20.55
CA TYR A 232 -15.28 -6.97 20.89
C TYR A 232 -14.63 -5.83 20.10
N ASN A 233 -13.96 -4.93 20.82
CA ASN A 233 -13.21 -3.82 20.25
C ASN A 233 -11.80 -3.82 20.85
N SER A 234 -10.78 -3.85 20.00
CA SER A 234 -9.37 -3.81 20.44
C SER A 234 -9.00 -2.53 21.21
N ASN A 235 -9.80 -1.47 21.07
CA ASN A 235 -9.65 -0.22 21.81
C ASN A 235 -10.35 -0.20 23.17
N TYR A 236 -11.19 -1.19 23.52
CA TYR A 236 -11.67 -1.34 24.89
C TYR A 236 -10.51 -1.66 25.84
N ASP A 237 -10.74 -1.52 27.14
CA ASP A 237 -9.77 -1.91 28.14
C ASP A 237 -9.45 -3.42 28.02
N GLN A 238 -8.17 -3.74 27.86
CA GLN A 238 -7.68 -5.11 27.71
C GLN A 238 -6.98 -5.60 28.99
N THR A 239 -6.97 -4.82 30.08
CA THR A 239 -6.32 -5.20 31.35
C THR A 239 -7.15 -6.19 32.16
N SER A 240 -8.43 -6.36 31.83
CA SER A 240 -9.32 -7.34 32.45
C SER A 240 -10.15 -8.09 31.40
N PRO A 241 -10.35 -9.42 31.57
CA PRO A 241 -11.26 -10.18 30.72
C PRO A 241 -12.70 -9.65 30.74
N ALA A 242 -13.12 -8.97 31.81
CA ALA A 242 -14.47 -8.42 31.94
C ALA A 242 -14.67 -7.15 31.10
N THR A 243 -13.60 -6.44 30.74
CA THR A 243 -13.68 -5.12 30.09
C THR A 243 -13.30 -5.17 28.61
N CYS A 244 -12.70 -6.25 28.13
CA CYS A 244 -12.25 -6.37 26.74
C CYS A 244 -13.42 -6.55 25.74
N ARG A 245 -14.64 -6.76 26.23
CA ARG A 245 -15.86 -6.97 25.43
C ARG A 245 -17.09 -6.45 26.17
N LYS A 246 -18.09 -6.01 25.41
CA LYS A 246 -19.42 -5.69 25.95
C LYS A 246 -20.45 -6.70 25.47
N TYR A 247 -21.42 -6.98 26.33
CA TYR A 247 -22.52 -7.90 26.07
C TYR A 247 -23.85 -7.14 26.08
N PHE A 248 -24.75 -7.49 25.17
CA PHE A 248 -26.00 -6.81 24.94
C PHE A 248 -27.11 -7.85 24.72
N PRO A 249 -28.07 -8.00 25.65
CA PRO A 249 -29.22 -8.87 25.43
C PRO A 249 -30.16 -8.29 24.35
N ASN A 250 -30.12 -6.97 24.14
CA ASN A 250 -30.95 -6.27 23.18
C ASN A 250 -30.15 -5.94 21.90
N LYS A 251 -30.66 -6.38 20.75
CA LYS A 251 -30.05 -6.17 19.42
C LYS A 251 -29.89 -4.70 19.05
N LEU A 252 -30.88 -3.85 19.33
CA LEU A 252 -30.82 -2.41 19.03
C LEU A 252 -29.67 -1.74 19.82
N VAL A 253 -29.46 -2.13 21.07
CA VAL A 253 -28.35 -1.60 21.88
C VAL A 253 -27.00 -2.04 21.31
N ALA A 254 -26.88 -3.29 20.83
CA ALA A 254 -25.69 -3.77 20.15
C ALA A 254 -25.41 -2.97 18.86
N VAL A 255 -26.45 -2.70 18.06
CA VAL A 255 -26.37 -1.87 16.84
C VAL A 255 -25.89 -0.45 17.16
N ASN A 256 -26.44 0.17 18.20
CA ASN A 256 -26.01 1.50 18.63
C ASN A 256 -24.54 1.50 19.05
N GLU A 257 -24.06 0.45 19.72
CA GLU A 257 -22.63 0.33 20.07
C GLU A 257 -21.76 0.15 18.83
N VAL A 258 -22.18 -0.65 17.84
CA VAL A 258 -21.47 -0.81 16.56
C VAL A 258 -21.30 0.55 15.87
N PHE A 259 -22.39 1.30 15.69
CA PHE A 259 -22.33 2.62 15.05
C PHE A 259 -21.60 3.67 15.87
N ARG A 260 -21.68 3.62 17.21
CA ARG A 260 -20.88 4.49 18.08
C ARG A 260 -19.38 4.28 17.87
N ILE A 261 -18.96 3.06 17.54
CA ILE A 261 -17.54 2.73 17.32
C ILE A 261 -17.11 3.00 15.88
N LEU A 262 -17.93 2.61 14.91
CA LEU A 262 -17.54 2.50 13.50
C LEU A 262 -18.15 3.55 12.57
N GLY A 263 -19.19 4.26 13.01
CA GLY A 263 -20.05 5.03 12.11
C GLY A 263 -20.99 4.12 11.29
N GLN A 264 -21.65 4.70 10.30
CA GLN A 264 -22.66 4.02 9.48
C GLN A 264 -22.11 3.40 8.19
N SER A 265 -20.95 3.86 7.73
CA SER A 265 -20.27 3.33 6.54
C SER A 265 -19.42 2.12 6.93
N ILE A 266 -19.99 0.93 6.81
CA ILE A 266 -19.38 -0.31 7.30
C ILE A 266 -19.43 -1.46 6.31
N ALA A 267 -18.48 -2.37 6.43
CA ALA A 267 -18.48 -3.69 5.77
C ALA A 267 -18.62 -4.80 6.82
N ILE A 268 -19.55 -5.72 6.59
CA ILE A 268 -19.81 -6.89 7.45
C ILE A 268 -19.27 -8.12 6.72
N VAL A 269 -18.25 -8.75 7.29
CA VAL A 269 -17.65 -10.00 6.79
C VAL A 269 -18.03 -11.12 7.74
N ILE A 270 -18.66 -12.17 7.23
CA ILE A 270 -18.96 -13.38 8.01
C ILE A 270 -18.26 -14.55 7.33
N ALA A 271 -17.38 -15.21 8.07
CA ALA A 271 -16.63 -16.38 7.60
C ALA A 271 -16.85 -17.58 8.51
N SER A 272 -16.83 -18.78 7.94
CA SER A 272 -16.91 -20.03 8.67
C SER A 272 -15.96 -21.07 8.11
N THR A 273 -15.43 -21.92 8.99
CA THR A 273 -14.69 -23.13 8.59
C THR A 273 -15.59 -24.33 8.35
N ASN A 274 -16.91 -24.19 8.55
CA ASN A 274 -17.89 -25.24 8.27
C ASN A 274 -18.49 -25.01 6.89
N SER A 275 -18.29 -25.95 5.97
CA SER A 275 -18.82 -25.90 4.60
C SER A 275 -20.35 -25.92 4.56
N GLU A 276 -21.00 -26.51 5.56
CA GLU A 276 -22.45 -26.65 5.67
C GLU A 276 -23.12 -25.41 6.30
N LYS A 277 -22.35 -24.47 6.85
CA LYS A 277 -22.88 -23.25 7.45
C LYS A 277 -23.51 -22.39 6.36
N LYS A 278 -24.83 -22.28 6.38
CA LYS A 278 -25.58 -21.33 5.55
C LYS A 278 -25.49 -19.95 6.18
N ILE A 279 -24.95 -18.99 5.43
CA ILE A 279 -24.87 -17.58 5.83
C ILE A 279 -25.90 -16.81 5.00
N SER A 280 -26.88 -16.19 5.67
CA SER A 280 -28.02 -15.51 5.04
C SER A 280 -27.77 -14.04 4.68
N LEU A 281 -26.55 -13.54 4.91
CA LEU A 281 -26.16 -12.16 4.62
C LEU A 281 -26.42 -11.82 3.13
N PRO A 282 -27.31 -10.84 2.82
CA PRO A 282 -27.67 -10.50 1.46
C PRO A 282 -26.49 -9.85 0.73
N LEU A 283 -26.35 -10.19 -0.55
CA LEU A 283 -25.36 -9.57 -1.42
C LEU A 283 -25.86 -8.18 -1.83
N LEU A 284 -24.94 -7.23 -1.98
CA LEU A 284 -25.30 -5.90 -2.45
C LEU A 284 -25.97 -5.96 -3.85
N SER A 285 -25.59 -6.93 -4.67
CA SER A 285 -26.16 -7.19 -6.00
C SER A 285 -27.64 -7.61 -6.00
N THR A 286 -28.22 -7.98 -4.84
CA THR A 286 -29.64 -8.35 -4.75
C THR A 286 -30.54 -7.18 -4.34
N LEU A 287 -29.96 -6.01 -4.05
CA LEU A 287 -30.71 -4.82 -3.69
C LEU A 287 -31.36 -4.18 -4.92
N LYS A 288 -32.38 -3.36 -4.69
CA LYS A 288 -32.94 -2.52 -5.76
C LYS A 288 -31.98 -1.35 -6.06
N PRO A 289 -31.99 -0.79 -7.29
CA PRO A 289 -31.07 0.30 -7.64
C PRO A 289 -31.05 1.50 -6.68
N PHE A 290 -32.21 1.94 -6.17
CA PHE A 290 -32.24 3.06 -5.22
C PHE A 290 -31.59 2.70 -3.87
N GLU A 291 -31.76 1.46 -3.40
CA GLU A 291 -31.11 0.98 -2.16
C GLU A 291 -29.59 0.83 -2.37
N MET A 292 -29.15 0.42 -3.58
CA MET A 292 -27.73 0.43 -3.95
C MET A 292 -27.17 1.84 -3.94
N LEU A 293 -27.92 2.82 -4.45
CA LEU A 293 -27.47 4.21 -4.45
C LEU A 293 -27.34 4.77 -3.03
N ASP A 294 -28.32 4.49 -2.15
CA ASP A 294 -28.25 4.88 -0.74
C ASP A 294 -27.01 4.31 -0.05
N ARG A 295 -26.61 3.08 -0.40
CA ARG A 295 -25.39 2.42 0.13
C ARG A 295 -24.09 3.10 -0.29
N LEU A 296 -24.08 3.87 -1.38
CA LEU A 296 -22.89 4.56 -1.90
C LEU A 296 -22.64 5.92 -1.25
N THR A 297 -23.62 6.45 -0.50
CA THR A 297 -23.53 7.77 0.15
C THR A 297 -22.42 7.84 1.21
N GLU A 298 -21.90 9.04 1.47
CA GLU A 298 -20.77 9.28 2.40
C GLU A 298 -19.56 8.39 2.08
N ASP A 299 -19.00 7.66 3.06
CA ASP A 299 -17.88 6.72 2.83
C ASP A 299 -18.35 5.39 2.22
N GLY A 300 -19.62 5.25 1.85
CA GLY A 300 -20.21 4.03 1.31
C GLY A 300 -19.48 3.55 0.05
N LEU A 301 -19.23 4.45 -0.91
CA LEU A 301 -18.46 4.15 -2.12
C LEU A 301 -17.05 3.64 -1.79
N PHE A 302 -16.34 4.32 -0.88
CA PHE A 302 -15.00 3.93 -0.44
C PHE A 302 -15.01 2.51 0.16
N ILE A 303 -15.96 2.25 1.06
CA ILE A 303 -16.09 0.97 1.76
C ILE A 303 -16.43 -0.17 0.79
N ILE A 304 -17.33 0.07 -0.17
CA ILE A 304 -17.68 -0.92 -1.20
C ILE A 304 -16.49 -1.18 -2.11
N ALA A 305 -15.75 -0.15 -2.55
CA ALA A 305 -14.55 -0.33 -3.36
C ALA A 305 -13.46 -1.16 -2.64
N LYS A 306 -13.28 -0.93 -1.34
CA LYS A 306 -12.27 -1.62 -0.52
C LYS A 306 -12.63 -3.06 -0.22
N TRP A 307 -13.89 -3.30 0.14
CA TRP A 307 -14.34 -4.56 0.72
C TRP A 307 -15.18 -5.41 -0.22
N CYS A 308 -15.81 -4.82 -1.22
CA CYS A 308 -16.61 -5.53 -2.22
C CYS A 308 -16.19 -5.11 -3.64
N PRO A 309 -14.89 -5.16 -3.99
CA PRO A 309 -14.40 -4.61 -5.27
C PRO A 309 -15.08 -5.26 -6.48
N ASP A 310 -15.31 -6.58 -6.42
CA ASP A 310 -15.80 -7.40 -7.53
C ASP A 310 -17.21 -7.02 -8.02
N ILE A 311 -17.99 -6.32 -7.19
CA ILE A 311 -19.37 -5.94 -7.51
C ILE A 311 -19.53 -4.46 -7.84
N LEU A 312 -18.50 -3.63 -7.60
CA LEU A 312 -18.65 -2.17 -7.69
C LEU A 312 -19.05 -1.74 -9.11
N GLN A 313 -18.45 -2.33 -10.14
CA GLN A 313 -18.78 -2.01 -11.53
C GLN A 313 -20.28 -2.20 -11.81
N ASN A 314 -20.82 -3.36 -11.45
CA ASN A 314 -22.24 -3.68 -11.63
C ASN A 314 -23.15 -2.71 -10.83
N VAL A 315 -22.74 -2.37 -9.60
CA VAL A 315 -23.47 -1.38 -8.80
C VAL A 315 -23.52 -0.02 -9.50
N LEU A 316 -22.39 0.47 -10.04
CA LEU A 316 -22.33 1.73 -10.78
C LEU A 316 -23.20 1.72 -12.04
N GLU A 317 -23.25 0.58 -12.75
CA GLU A 317 -24.11 0.39 -13.92
C GLU A 317 -25.60 0.43 -13.54
N GLN A 318 -26.00 -0.24 -12.46
CA GLN A 318 -27.40 -0.29 -12.05
C GLN A 318 -27.95 1.05 -11.55
N VAL A 319 -27.11 1.89 -10.95
CA VAL A 319 -27.54 3.20 -10.41
C VAL A 319 -27.46 4.34 -11.44
N GLU A 320 -26.88 4.11 -12.62
CA GLU A 320 -26.45 5.19 -13.52
C GLU A 320 -27.56 6.15 -13.99
N ASN A 321 -28.80 5.66 -14.03
CA ASN A 321 -29.97 6.38 -14.53
C ASN A 321 -30.77 7.04 -13.40
N LEU A 322 -30.32 6.92 -12.15
CA LEU A 322 -30.99 7.54 -11.01
C LEU A 322 -30.65 9.04 -10.92
N PRO A 323 -31.61 9.93 -10.61
CA PRO A 323 -31.43 11.38 -10.65
C PRO A 323 -30.27 11.92 -9.81
N SER A 324 -29.96 11.29 -8.67
CA SER A 324 -28.91 11.71 -7.72
C SER A 324 -27.62 10.90 -7.84
N ALA A 325 -27.52 9.98 -8.82
CA ALA A 325 -26.36 9.10 -8.95
C ALA A 325 -25.06 9.90 -9.13
N GLY A 326 -25.05 10.90 -10.00
CA GLY A 326 -23.86 11.71 -10.25
C GLY A 326 -23.36 12.40 -8.98
N GLU A 327 -24.26 13.03 -8.21
CA GLU A 327 -23.92 13.76 -6.98
C GLU A 327 -23.34 12.83 -5.91
N VAL A 328 -23.98 11.67 -5.69
CA VAL A 328 -23.51 10.67 -4.73
C VAL A 328 -22.14 10.14 -5.11
N ILE A 329 -21.91 9.82 -6.39
CA ILE A 329 -20.60 9.31 -6.85
C ILE A 329 -19.53 10.40 -6.76
N ALA A 330 -19.83 11.63 -7.18
CA ALA A 330 -18.86 12.73 -7.10
C ALA A 330 -18.42 13.01 -5.65
N GLN A 331 -19.37 13.03 -4.70
CA GLN A 331 -19.05 13.19 -3.29
C GLN A 331 -18.29 11.99 -2.73
N GLY A 332 -18.68 10.77 -3.12
CA GLY A 332 -18.00 9.54 -2.71
C GLY A 332 -16.55 9.48 -3.19
N LEU A 333 -16.25 9.98 -4.39
CA LEU A 333 -14.88 10.05 -4.92
C LEU A 333 -13.99 10.96 -4.06
N LEU A 334 -14.54 12.03 -3.48
CA LEU A 334 -13.83 12.99 -2.63
C LEU A 334 -13.72 12.54 -1.16
N CYS A 335 -14.60 11.66 -0.70
CA CYS A 335 -14.71 11.30 0.71
C CYS A 335 -13.39 10.76 1.27
N GLN A 336 -12.90 11.34 2.37
CA GLN A 336 -11.59 11.04 2.97
C GLN A 336 -11.73 10.07 4.14
N SER A 337 -11.24 8.85 3.96
CA SER A 337 -11.35 7.78 4.96
C SER A 337 -10.10 6.90 4.95
N ASN A 338 -8.95 7.50 5.27
CA ASN A 338 -7.58 6.98 5.03
C ASN A 338 -7.26 6.86 3.52
N GLY A 339 -7.51 7.95 2.80
CA GLY A 339 -7.48 8.06 1.34
C GLY A 339 -8.86 8.42 0.79
N THR A 340 -8.92 8.80 -0.50
CA THR A 340 -10.19 9.14 -1.14
C THR A 340 -10.90 7.94 -1.73
N GLY A 341 -12.21 8.07 -2.00
CA GLY A 341 -12.95 7.07 -2.79
C GLY A 341 -12.31 6.84 -4.16
N LEU A 342 -11.82 7.90 -4.81
CA LEU A 342 -11.07 7.81 -6.06
C LEU A 342 -9.80 6.96 -5.93
N GLN A 343 -9.00 7.20 -4.89
CA GLN A 343 -7.78 6.43 -4.64
C GLN A 343 -8.10 4.96 -4.33
N CYS A 344 -9.17 4.71 -3.56
CA CYS A 344 -9.59 3.36 -3.21
C CYS A 344 -10.04 2.56 -4.44
N ILE A 345 -10.84 3.17 -5.33
CA ILE A 345 -11.28 2.56 -6.58
C ILE A 345 -10.06 2.29 -7.48
N ALA A 346 -9.17 3.26 -7.65
CA ALA A 346 -7.96 3.09 -8.46
C ALA A 346 -7.10 1.91 -7.95
N LYS A 347 -6.88 1.81 -6.64
CA LYS A 347 -6.06 0.76 -6.01
C LYS A 347 -6.75 -0.63 -6.00
N SER A 348 -8.07 -0.68 -5.82
CA SER A 348 -8.79 -1.94 -5.52
C SER A 348 -9.59 -2.50 -6.68
N VAL A 349 -10.12 -1.63 -7.55
CA VAL A 349 -10.99 -1.98 -8.69
C VAL A 349 -10.80 -0.96 -9.81
N PRO A 350 -9.60 -0.89 -10.42
CA PRO A 350 -9.26 0.14 -11.41
C PRO A 350 -10.20 0.15 -12.62
N GLY A 351 -10.74 -1.02 -13.00
CA GLY A 351 -11.71 -1.14 -14.09
C GLY A 351 -13.03 -0.39 -13.86
N ALA A 352 -13.39 -0.09 -12.60
CA ALA A 352 -14.60 0.66 -12.27
C ALA A 352 -14.42 2.18 -12.23
N LEU A 353 -13.17 2.65 -12.23
CA LEU A 353 -12.86 4.08 -12.14
C LEU A 353 -13.41 4.89 -13.33
N PRO A 354 -13.33 4.44 -14.60
CA PRO A 354 -13.89 5.20 -15.72
C PRO A 354 -15.38 5.49 -15.54
N LYS A 355 -16.16 4.48 -15.15
CA LYS A 355 -17.59 4.62 -14.93
C LYS A 355 -17.90 5.57 -13.77
N ALA A 356 -17.14 5.47 -12.67
CA ALA A 356 -17.30 6.37 -11.54
C ALA A 356 -17.03 7.84 -11.95
N LEU A 357 -15.98 8.09 -12.74
CA LEU A 357 -15.67 9.44 -13.25
C LEU A 357 -16.75 9.97 -14.20
N GLU A 358 -17.28 9.12 -15.09
CA GLU A 358 -18.39 9.50 -15.98
C GLU A 358 -19.64 9.89 -15.22
N LEU A 359 -20.01 9.11 -14.19
CA LEU A 359 -21.16 9.41 -13.34
C LEU A 359 -20.93 10.69 -12.54
N ALA A 360 -19.77 10.82 -11.89
CA ALA A 360 -19.43 12.02 -11.13
C ALA A 360 -19.51 13.28 -12.00
N ALA A 361 -19.06 13.23 -13.25
CA ALA A 361 -19.12 14.36 -14.18
C ALA A 361 -20.56 14.79 -14.54
N LYS A 362 -21.59 13.95 -14.31
CA LYS A 362 -23.00 14.33 -14.49
C LYS A 362 -23.53 15.20 -13.33
N ALA A 363 -22.82 15.26 -12.20
CA ALA A 363 -23.24 16.05 -11.05
C ALA A 363 -23.12 17.56 -11.32
N LYS A 364 -23.90 18.36 -10.59
CA LYS A 364 -23.67 19.81 -10.51
C LYS A 364 -22.31 20.07 -9.85
N ASN A 365 -21.40 20.74 -10.55
CA ASN A 365 -19.99 20.91 -10.16
C ASN A 365 -19.18 19.59 -10.07
N GLY A 366 -19.58 18.56 -10.81
CA GLY A 366 -18.89 17.27 -10.81
C GLY A 366 -17.42 17.36 -11.23
N ASP A 367 -17.13 18.22 -12.20
CA ASP A 367 -15.77 18.59 -12.63
C ASP A 367 -14.90 19.08 -11.46
N LYS A 368 -15.41 20.03 -10.67
CA LYS A 368 -14.70 20.57 -9.51
C LYS A 368 -14.46 19.52 -8.42
N LEU A 369 -15.44 18.66 -8.17
CA LEU A 369 -15.30 17.57 -7.19
C LEU A 369 -14.26 16.53 -7.66
N ILE A 370 -14.22 16.22 -8.95
CA ILE A 370 -13.19 15.36 -9.54
C ILE A 370 -11.81 16.00 -9.37
N VAL A 371 -11.66 17.29 -9.67
CA VAL A 371 -10.39 18.03 -9.45
C VAL A 371 -9.96 17.93 -7.99
N GLN A 372 -10.86 18.20 -7.05
CA GLN A 372 -10.54 18.08 -5.63
C GLN A 372 -10.13 16.66 -5.23
N ALA A 373 -10.79 15.63 -5.75
CA ALA A 373 -10.44 14.23 -5.49
C ALA A 373 -9.06 13.84 -6.06
N LEU A 374 -8.69 14.38 -7.23
CA LEU A 374 -7.37 14.18 -7.84
C LEU A 374 -6.23 14.85 -7.06
N LEU A 375 -6.51 15.98 -6.41
CA LEU A 375 -5.53 16.78 -5.68
C LEU A 375 -5.42 16.41 -4.20
N THR A 376 -6.44 15.76 -3.66
CA THR A 376 -6.46 15.33 -2.26
C THR A 376 -5.33 14.34 -1.99
N GLN A 377 -4.63 14.56 -0.88
CA GLN A 377 -3.58 13.68 -0.38
C GLN A 377 -4.14 12.64 0.59
N ASP A 378 -3.59 11.42 0.54
CA ASP A 378 -3.79 10.42 1.59
C ASP A 378 -2.81 10.58 2.76
N GLU A 379 -2.84 9.67 3.73
CA GLU A 379 -1.95 9.68 4.91
C GLU A 379 -0.46 9.56 4.53
N ASP A 380 -0.16 8.98 3.36
CA ASP A 380 1.19 8.84 2.81
C ASP A 380 1.57 10.05 1.93
N LYS A 381 0.75 11.12 1.94
CA LYS A 381 0.89 12.34 1.12
C LYS A 381 0.83 12.08 -0.39
N GLU A 382 0.30 10.93 -0.79
CA GLU A 382 0.09 10.60 -2.19
C GLU A 382 -1.19 11.27 -2.68
N ILE A 383 -1.11 12.03 -3.78
CA ILE A 383 -2.29 12.66 -4.40
C ILE A 383 -3.05 11.65 -5.28
N GLY A 384 -4.36 11.83 -5.39
CA GLY A 384 -5.22 11.00 -6.24
C GLY A 384 -4.73 10.86 -7.68
N LEU A 385 -4.18 11.92 -8.28
CA LEU A 385 -3.60 11.90 -9.62
C LEU A 385 -2.46 10.88 -9.76
N LYS A 386 -1.54 10.83 -8.79
CA LYS A 386 -0.44 9.84 -8.78
C LYS A 386 -0.99 8.43 -8.57
N THR A 387 -2.01 8.28 -7.74
CA THR A 387 -2.66 6.98 -7.55
C THR A 387 -3.31 6.46 -8.84
N ILE A 388 -3.98 7.29 -9.62
CA ILE A 388 -4.50 6.86 -10.93
C ILE A 388 -3.35 6.44 -11.85
N LEU A 389 -2.28 7.22 -11.90
CA LEU A 389 -1.11 6.93 -12.74
C LEU A 389 -0.52 5.55 -12.48
N PHE A 390 -0.39 5.15 -11.21
CA PHE A 390 0.22 3.87 -10.84
C PHE A 390 -0.74 2.68 -10.89
N TYR A 391 -2.02 2.89 -10.55
CA TYR A 391 -2.95 1.78 -10.33
C TYR A 391 -4.08 1.69 -11.37
N ALA A 392 -4.45 2.79 -12.01
CA ALA A 392 -5.53 2.86 -13.00
C ALA A 392 -5.17 3.73 -14.22
N PRO A 393 -4.01 3.55 -14.86
CA PRO A 393 -3.52 4.48 -15.88
C PRO A 393 -4.45 4.64 -17.10
N ALA A 394 -5.20 3.58 -17.45
CA ALA A 394 -6.20 3.64 -18.51
C ALA A 394 -7.33 4.66 -18.24
N SER A 395 -7.52 5.08 -16.98
CA SER A 395 -8.49 6.10 -16.59
C SER A 395 -7.91 7.52 -16.56
N LEU A 396 -6.59 7.68 -16.72
CA LEU A 396 -5.92 8.96 -16.52
C LEU A 396 -6.36 10.01 -17.55
N GLU A 397 -6.46 9.62 -18.82
CA GLU A 397 -6.93 10.53 -19.88
C GLU A 397 -8.35 11.04 -19.59
N LEU A 398 -9.27 10.12 -19.29
CA LEU A 398 -10.65 10.47 -18.94
C LEU A 398 -10.71 11.35 -17.68
N ALA A 399 -9.92 11.06 -16.66
CA ALA A 399 -9.85 11.87 -15.45
C ALA A 399 -9.41 13.30 -15.76
N LEU A 400 -8.35 13.47 -16.56
CA LEU A 400 -7.87 14.78 -17.00
C LEU A 400 -8.93 15.51 -17.84
N ASP A 401 -9.64 14.80 -18.71
CA ASP A 401 -10.71 15.37 -19.54
C ASP A 401 -11.86 15.88 -18.70
N LYS A 402 -12.34 15.10 -17.73
CA LYS A 402 -13.43 15.53 -16.83
C LYS A 402 -12.99 16.62 -15.86
N ALA A 403 -11.72 16.65 -15.47
CA ALA A 403 -11.20 17.62 -14.50
C ALA A 403 -10.83 18.99 -15.11
N THR A 404 -10.59 19.10 -16.42
CA THR A 404 -9.98 20.31 -17.03
C THR A 404 -10.98 21.18 -17.81
N GLN A 405 -12.16 21.39 -17.23
CA GLN A 405 -13.25 22.14 -17.84
C GLN A 405 -13.09 23.66 -17.71
N THR A 406 -12.46 24.15 -16.63
CA THR A 406 -12.17 25.58 -16.43
C THR A 406 -10.67 25.89 -16.45
N LEU A 407 -10.32 27.17 -16.64
CA LEU A 407 -8.93 27.65 -16.59
C LEU A 407 -8.31 27.40 -15.20
N ASN A 408 -9.05 27.71 -14.14
CA ASN A 408 -8.60 27.51 -12.76
C ASN A 408 -8.30 26.03 -12.48
N ASP A 409 -9.12 25.11 -12.99
CA ASP A 409 -8.88 23.67 -12.81
C ASP A 409 -7.63 23.21 -13.58
N CYS A 410 -7.38 23.76 -14.77
CA CYS A 410 -6.13 23.51 -15.49
C CYS A 410 -4.91 23.96 -14.69
N GLU A 411 -4.98 25.09 -14.00
CA GLU A 411 -3.88 25.59 -13.14
C GLU A 411 -3.61 24.64 -11.98
N LEU A 412 -4.64 24.18 -11.28
CA LEU A 412 -4.46 23.23 -10.17
C LEU A 412 -3.88 21.89 -10.63
N ILE A 413 -4.39 21.34 -11.74
CA ILE A 413 -3.90 20.08 -12.30
C ILE A 413 -2.46 20.20 -12.80
N THR A 414 -2.09 21.30 -13.45
CA THR A 414 -0.72 21.53 -13.91
C THR A 414 0.27 21.64 -12.75
N GLN A 415 -0.11 22.30 -11.65
CA GLN A 415 0.71 22.31 -10.43
C GLN A 415 0.89 20.91 -9.85
N ALA A 416 -0.17 20.10 -9.79
CA ALA A 416 -0.10 18.72 -9.31
C ALA A 416 0.78 17.83 -10.19
N LEU A 417 0.72 18.01 -11.51
CA LEU A 417 1.59 17.31 -12.46
C LEU A 417 3.09 17.60 -12.25
N LEU A 418 3.40 18.78 -11.73
CA LEU A 418 4.77 19.22 -11.40
C LEU A 418 5.20 18.85 -9.98
N SER A 419 4.30 18.38 -9.12
CA SER A 419 4.62 18.02 -7.74
C SER A 419 5.61 16.85 -7.66
N LYS A 420 6.75 17.08 -7.00
CA LYS A 420 7.84 16.10 -6.89
C LYS A 420 7.65 15.18 -5.70
N ASP A 421 8.12 13.95 -5.82
CA ASP A 421 8.29 13.01 -4.72
C ASP A 421 9.70 13.11 -4.09
N ASP A 422 9.99 12.20 -3.16
CA ASP A 422 11.28 12.13 -2.48
C ASP A 422 12.46 11.83 -3.41
N GLU A 423 12.24 11.37 -4.66
CA GLU A 423 13.28 11.14 -5.66
C GLU A 423 13.35 12.28 -6.71
N ASP A 424 12.69 13.40 -6.42
CA ASP A 424 12.51 14.53 -7.32
C ASP A 424 11.76 14.19 -8.63
N TRP A 425 11.01 13.08 -8.66
CA TRP A 425 10.14 12.74 -9.78
C TRP A 425 8.78 13.41 -9.64
N SER A 426 8.37 14.12 -10.69
CA SER A 426 7.00 14.61 -10.81
C SER A 426 6.10 13.62 -11.54
N ALA A 427 4.77 13.76 -11.41
CA ALA A 427 3.83 12.94 -12.18
C ALA A 427 4.08 13.05 -13.70
N LEU A 428 4.55 14.21 -14.18
CA LEU A 428 4.94 14.39 -15.57
C LEU A 428 6.14 13.53 -15.99
N HIS A 429 7.11 13.28 -15.09
CA HIS A 429 8.23 12.37 -15.38
C HIS A 429 7.75 10.93 -15.55
N TYR A 430 6.85 10.47 -14.67
CA TYR A 430 6.22 9.15 -14.77
C TYR A 430 5.38 9.01 -16.05
N ILE A 431 4.56 10.01 -16.39
CA ILE A 431 3.83 10.03 -17.68
C ILE A 431 4.79 9.92 -18.86
N ALA A 432 5.90 10.66 -18.87
CA ALA A 432 6.85 10.60 -19.97
C ALA A 432 7.57 9.25 -20.11
N ALA A 433 7.78 8.54 -19.00
CA ALA A 433 8.42 7.25 -18.99
C ALA A 433 7.46 6.10 -19.34
N ASP A 434 6.26 6.12 -18.78
CA ASP A 434 5.35 4.97 -18.75
C ASP A 434 4.08 5.15 -19.61
N PHE A 435 3.65 6.39 -19.85
CA PHE A 435 2.42 6.73 -20.60
C PHE A 435 2.66 7.86 -21.64
N PRO A 436 3.65 7.67 -22.54
CA PRO A 436 4.12 8.71 -23.44
C PRO A 436 3.04 9.28 -24.38
N GLU A 437 2.00 8.51 -24.67
CA GLU A 437 0.84 8.89 -25.48
C GLU A 437 0.01 10.02 -24.87
N LEU A 438 0.07 10.22 -23.55
CA LEU A 438 -0.67 11.29 -22.85
C LEU A 438 0.05 12.64 -22.89
N LEU A 439 1.32 12.69 -23.30
CA LEU A 439 2.10 13.93 -23.31
C LEU A 439 1.50 15.06 -24.16
N PRO A 440 0.99 14.83 -25.39
CA PRO A 440 0.37 15.90 -26.17
C PRO A 440 -0.82 16.52 -25.45
N ARG A 441 -1.65 15.69 -24.78
CA ARG A 441 -2.77 16.14 -23.97
C ARG A 441 -2.30 16.96 -22.78
N VAL A 442 -1.32 16.47 -22.03
CA VAL A 442 -0.75 17.19 -20.87
C VAL A 442 -0.13 18.52 -21.29
N PHE A 443 0.64 18.57 -22.39
CA PHE A 443 1.20 19.81 -22.91
C PHE A 443 0.10 20.81 -23.34
N SER A 444 -1.02 20.32 -23.88
CA SER A 444 -2.18 21.17 -24.18
C SER A 444 -2.75 21.83 -22.91
N LEU A 445 -2.73 21.14 -21.77
CA LEU A 445 -3.19 21.70 -20.48
C LEU A 445 -2.27 22.82 -20.01
N PHE A 446 -0.95 22.63 -20.08
CA PHE A 446 0.01 23.68 -19.74
C PHE A 446 -0.15 24.91 -20.63
N ASN A 447 -0.46 24.74 -21.92
CA ASN A 447 -0.68 25.88 -22.83
C ASN A 447 -1.97 26.67 -22.54
N LYS A 448 -2.92 26.11 -21.78
CA LYS A 448 -4.14 26.82 -21.38
C LYS A 448 -3.90 27.78 -20.22
N THR A 449 -2.88 27.56 -19.40
CA THR A 449 -2.65 28.33 -18.17
C THR A 449 -1.65 29.46 -18.38
N ALA A 450 -1.78 30.55 -17.60
CA ALA A 450 -0.97 31.76 -17.81
C ALA A 450 0.54 31.50 -17.66
N ASN A 451 0.93 30.70 -16.65
CA ASN A 451 2.32 30.39 -16.34
C ASN A 451 2.73 28.97 -16.73
N GLY A 452 1.81 28.18 -17.30
CA GLY A 452 2.05 26.76 -17.59
C GLY A 452 3.22 26.51 -18.54
N PRO A 453 3.34 27.21 -19.68
CA PRO A 453 4.46 26.99 -20.60
C PRO A 453 5.82 27.26 -19.96
N GLN A 454 5.92 28.29 -19.11
CA GLN A 454 7.11 28.62 -18.34
C GLN A 454 7.46 27.52 -17.34
N GLN A 455 6.49 27.07 -16.55
CA GLN A 455 6.69 26.02 -15.56
C GLN A 455 7.07 24.69 -16.22
N LEU A 456 6.46 24.36 -17.35
CA LEU A 456 6.78 23.19 -18.15
C LEU A 456 8.20 23.28 -18.72
N ALA A 457 8.59 24.41 -19.31
CA ALA A 457 9.94 24.61 -19.83
C ALA A 457 11.00 24.46 -18.74
N LYS A 458 10.74 24.96 -17.53
CA LYS A 458 11.61 24.73 -16.37
C LYS A 458 11.70 23.25 -16.02
N CYS A 459 10.57 22.56 -15.91
CA CYS A 459 10.51 21.13 -15.62
C CYS A 459 11.21 20.27 -16.69
N ILE A 460 11.20 20.67 -17.96
CA ILE A 460 11.90 19.96 -19.05
C ILE A 460 13.41 19.83 -18.79
N LEU A 461 14.00 20.83 -18.14
CA LEU A 461 15.44 20.96 -17.94
C LEU A 461 15.89 20.60 -16.52
N GLU A 462 14.97 20.54 -15.56
CA GLU A 462 15.27 20.15 -14.20
C GLU A 462 15.66 18.67 -14.14
N LYS A 463 16.70 18.38 -13.35
CA LYS A 463 17.18 17.03 -13.09
C LYS A 463 16.53 16.48 -11.83
N ASN A 464 16.16 15.21 -11.86
CA ASN A 464 15.80 14.45 -10.67
C ASN A 464 17.05 13.90 -9.97
N LYS A 465 16.87 13.16 -8.85
CA LYS A 465 18.00 12.55 -8.10
C LYS A 465 18.78 11.51 -8.89
N HIS A 466 18.20 10.97 -9.97
CA HIS A 466 18.86 10.08 -10.91
C HIS A 466 19.54 10.82 -12.07
N ASN A 467 19.69 12.14 -11.96
CA ASN A 467 20.30 13.00 -12.97
C ASN A 467 19.62 12.86 -14.35
N SER A 468 18.34 12.49 -14.36
CA SER A 468 17.50 12.40 -15.56
C SER A 468 16.61 13.65 -15.64
N THR A 469 16.49 14.21 -16.84
CA THR A 469 15.56 15.29 -17.16
C THR A 469 14.33 14.76 -17.86
N LEU A 470 13.24 15.52 -17.87
CA LEU A 470 12.08 15.19 -18.68
C LEU A 470 12.44 15.16 -20.19
N LEU A 471 13.35 16.02 -20.66
CA LEU A 471 13.85 15.95 -22.06
C LEU A 471 14.46 14.57 -22.37
N TYR A 472 15.29 14.04 -21.48
CA TYR A 472 15.87 12.70 -21.63
C TYR A 472 14.81 11.61 -21.68
N LEU A 473 13.81 11.67 -20.78
CA LEU A 473 12.73 10.69 -20.73
C LEU A 473 11.90 10.71 -22.01
N VAL A 474 11.50 11.90 -22.48
CA VAL A 474 10.77 12.06 -23.74
C VAL A 474 11.60 11.56 -24.92
N ALA A 475 12.89 11.92 -25.01
CA ALA A 475 13.73 11.45 -26.11
C ALA A 475 13.84 9.92 -26.16
N ARG A 476 13.80 9.25 -25.00
CA ARG A 476 13.95 7.80 -24.88
C ARG A 476 12.64 7.04 -25.07
N TYR A 477 11.56 7.53 -24.49
CA TYR A 477 10.28 6.79 -24.36
C TYR A 477 9.14 7.41 -25.18
N SER A 478 9.22 8.69 -25.54
CA SER A 478 8.23 9.39 -26.40
C SER A 478 8.90 10.20 -27.52
N PRO A 479 9.63 9.55 -28.44
CA PRO A 479 10.36 10.26 -29.49
C PRO A 479 9.46 11.11 -30.40
N ASN A 480 8.18 10.74 -30.55
CA ASN A 480 7.18 11.49 -31.30
C ASN A 480 6.83 12.83 -30.64
N SER A 481 6.85 12.91 -29.31
CA SER A 481 6.58 14.16 -28.58
C SER A 481 7.82 15.05 -28.43
N LEU A 482 9.03 14.54 -28.73
CA LEU A 482 10.29 15.29 -28.53
C LEU A 482 10.31 16.60 -29.31
N SER A 483 9.79 16.62 -30.53
CA SER A 483 9.74 17.84 -31.36
C SER A 483 8.93 18.95 -30.69
N GLN A 484 7.79 18.59 -30.08
CA GLN A 484 6.93 19.51 -29.35
C GLN A 484 7.57 19.94 -28.01
N THR A 485 8.22 19.01 -27.29
CA THR A 485 8.96 19.32 -26.05
C THR A 485 10.07 20.34 -26.29
N LEU A 486 10.81 20.17 -27.38
CA LEU A 486 11.85 21.10 -27.82
C LEU A 486 11.30 22.50 -28.14
N ASP A 487 10.15 22.57 -28.82
CA ASP A 487 9.51 23.86 -29.10
C ASP A 487 9.13 24.60 -27.82
N ILE A 488 8.51 23.89 -26.87
CA ILE A 488 8.11 24.45 -25.57
C ILE A 488 9.34 24.97 -24.82
N ALA A 489 10.39 24.17 -24.70
CA ALA A 489 11.61 24.59 -24.00
C ALA A 489 12.29 25.79 -24.68
N SER A 490 12.30 25.82 -26.02
CA SER A 490 12.95 26.89 -26.78
C SER A 490 12.25 28.25 -26.66
N LYS A 491 10.91 28.27 -26.52
CA LYS A 491 10.12 29.50 -26.39
C LYS A 491 10.37 30.24 -25.09
N TRP A 492 10.77 29.53 -24.04
CA TRP A 492 11.03 30.14 -22.74
C TRP A 492 12.51 30.56 -22.58
N ASN A 493 13.42 29.83 -23.22
CA ASN A 493 14.86 30.10 -23.19
C ASN A 493 15.33 31.08 -24.28
N VAL A 494 14.45 31.97 -24.77
CA VAL A 494 14.79 32.92 -25.84
C VAL A 494 15.90 33.90 -25.39
N HIS A 495 15.95 34.24 -24.10
CA HIS A 495 16.95 35.14 -23.54
C HIS A 495 18.23 34.45 -23.05
N ASP A 496 18.17 33.13 -22.78
CA ASP A 496 19.32 32.30 -22.44
C ASP A 496 19.15 30.88 -23.02
N PRO A 497 19.60 30.64 -24.26
CA PRO A 497 19.51 29.34 -24.92
C PRO A 497 20.50 28.30 -24.37
N GLU A 498 21.46 28.69 -23.51
CA GLU A 498 22.57 27.84 -23.11
C GLU A 498 22.14 26.60 -22.29
N PRO A 499 21.21 26.68 -21.32
CA PRO A 499 20.73 25.52 -20.57
C PRO A 499 20.10 24.44 -21.46
N LEU A 500 19.28 24.84 -22.43
CA LEU A 500 18.66 23.92 -23.39
C LEU A 500 19.70 23.30 -24.32
N ALA A 501 20.66 24.09 -24.80
CA ALA A 501 21.75 23.58 -25.64
C ALA A 501 22.58 22.53 -24.89
N LYS A 502 22.97 22.79 -23.64
CA LYS A 502 23.67 21.82 -22.78
C LYS A 502 22.88 20.53 -22.61
N GLU A 503 21.58 20.63 -22.36
CA GLU A 503 20.75 19.45 -22.12
C GLU A 503 20.49 18.64 -23.39
N ILE A 504 20.30 19.29 -24.55
CA ILE A 504 20.26 18.60 -25.85
C ILE A 504 21.58 17.85 -26.08
N VAL A 505 22.71 18.53 -25.86
CA VAL A 505 24.05 17.98 -26.09
C VAL A 505 24.32 16.77 -25.20
N ASN A 506 23.96 16.83 -23.92
CA ASN A 506 24.08 15.72 -22.98
C ASN A 506 23.29 14.48 -23.44
N ASN A 507 22.17 14.69 -24.14
CA ASN A 507 21.26 13.64 -24.60
C ASN A 507 21.38 13.31 -26.09
N LEU A 508 22.34 13.89 -26.83
CA LEU A 508 22.50 13.69 -28.29
C LEU A 508 22.50 12.23 -28.71
N LYS A 509 23.16 11.36 -27.93
CA LYS A 509 23.23 9.92 -28.23
C LYS A 509 21.86 9.25 -28.13
N VAL A 510 21.06 9.66 -27.15
CA VAL A 510 19.70 9.15 -26.92
C VAL A 510 18.79 9.66 -28.04
N ILE A 511 18.84 10.96 -28.36
CA ILE A 511 18.06 11.55 -29.44
C ILE A 511 18.38 10.88 -30.78
N ALA A 512 19.67 10.72 -31.12
CA ALA A 512 20.08 10.07 -32.36
C ALA A 512 19.64 8.60 -32.44
N GLN A 513 19.60 7.89 -31.31
CA GLN A 513 19.23 6.48 -31.28
C GLN A 513 17.70 6.27 -31.33
N TYR A 514 16.94 7.07 -30.60
CA TYR A 514 15.51 6.83 -30.34
C TYR A 514 14.58 7.83 -31.03
N ALA A 515 15.05 9.04 -31.33
CA ALA A 515 14.30 10.07 -32.06
C ALA A 515 15.04 10.64 -33.30
N PRO A 516 15.54 9.79 -34.24
CA PRO A 516 16.26 10.26 -35.42
C PRO A 516 15.58 11.39 -36.21
N PRO A 517 14.26 11.37 -36.46
CA PRO A 517 13.59 12.44 -37.23
C PRO A 517 13.68 13.81 -36.55
N THR A 518 13.87 13.85 -35.23
CA THR A 518 13.93 15.08 -34.44
C THR A 518 15.37 15.57 -34.22
N LEU A 519 16.39 14.77 -34.58
CA LEU A 519 17.80 15.10 -34.31
C LEU A 519 18.24 16.41 -34.98
N SER A 520 17.89 16.63 -36.25
CA SER A 520 18.26 17.86 -36.96
C SER A 520 17.68 19.11 -36.28
N LYS A 521 16.43 19.02 -35.82
CA LYS A 521 15.76 20.09 -35.05
C LYS A 521 16.48 20.34 -33.72
N ALA A 522 16.84 19.28 -33.01
CA ALA A 522 17.59 19.39 -31.75
C ALA A 522 18.95 20.07 -31.95
N LEU A 523 19.71 19.67 -32.99
CA LEU A 523 20.99 20.30 -33.35
C LEU A 523 20.82 21.79 -33.65
N ASN A 524 19.83 22.14 -34.48
CA ASN A 524 19.53 23.53 -34.83
C ASN A 524 19.15 24.37 -33.60
N MET A 525 18.44 23.79 -32.62
CA MET A 525 18.13 24.47 -31.38
C MET A 525 19.36 24.68 -30.50
N ALA A 526 20.23 23.68 -30.37
CA ALA A 526 21.47 23.81 -29.61
C ALA A 526 22.41 24.85 -30.23
N LEU A 527 22.45 24.97 -31.57
CA LEU A 527 23.24 25.99 -32.29
C LEU A 527 22.77 27.43 -32.04
N LYS A 528 21.57 27.65 -31.50
CA LYS A 528 21.13 29.00 -31.11
C LYS A 528 21.92 29.56 -29.92
N ALA A 529 22.57 28.70 -29.13
CA ALA A 529 23.43 29.14 -28.04
C ALA A 529 24.80 29.61 -28.56
N PRO A 530 25.39 30.67 -27.98
CA PRO A 530 26.71 31.18 -28.40
C PRO A 530 27.80 30.10 -28.46
N ASN A 531 27.76 29.14 -27.53
CA ASN A 531 28.72 28.03 -27.44
C ASN A 531 28.17 26.70 -28.00
N GLY A 532 27.02 26.71 -28.68
CA GLY A 532 26.29 25.51 -29.09
C GLY A 532 27.10 24.58 -30.00
N SER A 533 27.80 25.15 -30.99
CA SER A 533 28.67 24.40 -31.91
C SER A 533 29.83 23.72 -31.18
N THR A 534 30.46 24.40 -30.23
CA THR A 534 31.53 23.86 -29.38
C THR A 534 31.02 22.70 -28.53
N LEU A 535 29.88 22.88 -27.85
CA LEU A 535 29.25 21.85 -27.01
C LEU A 535 28.91 20.59 -27.83
N ILE A 536 28.31 20.76 -29.01
CA ILE A 536 28.00 19.64 -29.92
C ILE A 536 29.28 18.89 -30.31
N LYS A 537 30.32 19.62 -30.74
CA LYS A 537 31.59 19.02 -31.16
C LYS A 537 32.24 18.22 -30.04
N GLU A 538 32.30 18.77 -28.83
CA GLU A 538 32.86 18.09 -27.66
C GLU A 538 32.11 16.79 -27.34
N ALA A 539 30.77 16.81 -27.34
CA ALA A 539 29.97 15.63 -27.02
C ALA A 539 30.07 14.52 -28.08
N LEU A 540 30.20 14.89 -29.35
CA LEU A 540 30.31 13.94 -30.46
C LEU A 540 31.68 13.27 -30.53
N LEU A 541 32.75 14.03 -30.27
CA LEU A 541 34.14 13.57 -30.30
C LEU A 541 34.58 12.93 -28.96
N ALA A 542 33.84 13.14 -27.87
CA ALA A 542 34.13 12.50 -26.58
C ALA A 542 34.08 10.97 -26.63
N LYS A 543 35.01 10.33 -25.89
CA LYS A 543 35.12 8.87 -25.72
C LYS A 543 35.24 8.12 -27.07
N ASN A 544 36.26 8.46 -27.86
CA ASN A 544 36.59 7.84 -29.15
C ASN A 544 35.46 7.96 -30.18
N GLU A 545 34.95 9.17 -30.41
CA GLU A 545 33.93 9.44 -31.45
C GLU A 545 32.66 8.60 -31.32
N LYS A 546 32.34 8.13 -30.10
CA LYS A 546 31.18 7.25 -29.88
C LYS A 546 29.88 7.93 -30.27
N GLY A 547 29.77 9.25 -30.09
CA GLY A 547 28.60 10.03 -30.52
C GLY A 547 28.45 10.02 -32.04
N LEU A 548 29.53 10.32 -32.75
CA LEU A 548 29.56 10.31 -34.22
C LEU A 548 29.22 8.93 -34.80
N ARG A 549 29.73 7.85 -34.20
CA ARG A 549 29.38 6.47 -34.58
C ARG A 549 27.90 6.14 -34.38
N ILE A 550 27.27 6.66 -33.33
CA ILE A 550 25.83 6.48 -33.08
C ILE A 550 25.01 7.25 -34.13
N ILE A 551 25.35 8.50 -34.43
CA ILE A 551 24.67 9.27 -35.49
C ILE A 551 24.83 8.58 -36.84
N LYS A 552 26.03 8.13 -37.20
CA LYS A 552 26.27 7.40 -38.45
C LYS A 552 25.41 6.15 -38.59
N ARG A 553 25.13 5.49 -37.46
CA ARG A 553 24.35 4.25 -37.44
C ARG A 553 22.84 4.47 -37.47
N TYR A 554 22.34 5.48 -36.75
CA TYR A 554 20.90 5.64 -36.49
C TYR A 554 20.28 6.89 -37.11
N SER A 555 21.07 7.86 -37.56
CA SER A 555 20.59 9.10 -38.19
C SER A 555 21.52 9.56 -39.32
N PRO A 556 21.75 8.72 -40.35
CA PRO A 556 22.71 9.01 -41.42
C PRO A 556 22.39 10.32 -42.16
N ASP A 557 21.11 10.68 -42.29
CA ASP A 557 20.65 11.91 -42.97
C ASP A 557 21.12 13.19 -42.26
N CYS A 558 21.48 13.12 -40.98
CA CYS A 558 22.03 14.25 -40.23
C CYS A 558 23.56 14.34 -40.31
N LEU A 559 24.25 13.41 -40.98
CA LEU A 559 25.72 13.37 -41.00
C LEU A 559 26.34 14.61 -41.65
N ASP A 560 25.79 15.06 -42.77
CA ASP A 560 26.32 16.23 -43.49
C ASP A 560 26.20 17.49 -42.62
N GLN A 561 25.06 17.68 -41.97
CA GLN A 561 24.83 18.76 -41.01
C GLN A 561 25.84 18.68 -39.84
N VAL A 562 26.06 17.49 -39.29
CA VAL A 562 27.02 17.28 -38.19
C VAL A 562 28.47 17.55 -38.65
N GLN A 563 28.85 17.10 -39.84
CA GLN A 563 30.18 17.33 -40.39
C GLN A 563 30.43 18.83 -40.63
N GLN A 564 29.45 19.55 -41.17
CA GLN A 564 29.52 21.01 -41.32
C GLN A 564 29.71 21.71 -39.97
N ILE A 565 28.99 21.30 -38.92
CA ILE A 565 29.16 21.86 -37.56
C ILE A 565 30.60 21.64 -37.04
N ILE A 566 31.17 20.45 -37.28
CA ILE A 566 32.54 20.12 -36.87
C ILE A 566 33.58 20.92 -37.66
N GLN A 567 33.39 21.06 -38.98
CA GLN A 567 34.30 21.76 -39.90
C GLN A 567 34.29 23.28 -39.69
N ASN A 568 33.12 23.88 -39.43
CA ASN A 568 32.94 25.32 -39.24
C ASN A 568 33.47 25.86 -37.90
N ASN A 569 33.96 25.00 -37.01
CA ASN A 569 34.62 25.40 -35.76
C ASN A 569 36.01 24.75 -35.61
N PRO A 570 37.01 25.17 -36.42
CA PRO A 570 38.37 24.66 -36.33
C PRO A 570 39.15 25.43 -35.25
N SER A 571 39.15 24.96 -34.00
CA SER A 571 40.31 25.19 -33.13
C SER A 571 40.43 24.26 -31.91
N LYS A 572 41.73 24.00 -31.64
CA LYS A 572 42.50 23.42 -30.54
C LYS A 572 41.94 22.21 -29.77
N SER A 573 42.72 21.13 -29.83
CA SER A 573 42.65 19.99 -28.91
C SER A 573 42.75 20.45 -27.45
N ILE A 574 41.67 20.30 -26.70
CA ILE A 574 41.65 20.52 -25.25
C ILE A 574 41.62 19.15 -24.57
N LYS A 575 42.59 18.91 -23.68
CA LYS A 575 42.67 17.70 -22.87
C LYS A 575 41.49 17.66 -21.90
N TYR A 576 40.71 16.59 -21.99
CA TYR A 576 39.56 16.27 -21.16
C TYR A 576 39.97 16.17 -19.67
N GLN A 577 39.44 17.03 -18.80
CA GLN A 577 39.44 16.80 -17.36
C GLN A 577 38.19 15.99 -17.00
N GLY A 578 38.41 14.86 -16.32
CA GLY A 578 37.42 13.81 -16.11
C GLY A 578 36.13 14.26 -15.42
N SER A 579 35.04 13.58 -15.77
CA SER A 579 33.75 13.66 -15.07
C SER A 579 33.40 12.28 -14.48
N PRO A 580 32.53 12.23 -13.45
CA PRO A 580 32.50 11.17 -12.45
C PRO A 580 31.99 9.84 -12.99
N GLN A 581 32.47 8.76 -12.36
CA GLN A 581 32.06 7.39 -12.66
C GLN A 581 30.58 7.19 -12.34
N ILE A 582 29.81 6.79 -13.36
CA ILE A 582 28.47 6.25 -13.19
C ILE A 582 28.62 4.86 -12.57
N VAL A 583 28.27 4.74 -11.30
CA VAL A 583 28.10 3.45 -10.63
C VAL A 583 26.89 2.77 -11.26
N ARG A 584 27.12 1.68 -11.98
CA ARG A 584 26.06 0.75 -12.41
C ARG A 584 25.62 -0.05 -11.19
N THR A 585 24.46 0.26 -10.63
CA THR A 585 23.74 -0.66 -9.74
C THR A 585 22.88 -1.58 -10.60
N ASN A 586 23.46 -2.72 -10.99
CA ASN A 586 22.70 -3.84 -11.53
C ASN A 586 22.02 -4.58 -10.37
N LEU A 587 20.83 -4.13 -9.97
CA LEU A 587 19.87 -4.98 -9.27
C LEU A 587 18.46 -4.54 -9.69
N SER A 588 17.75 -5.44 -10.36
CA SER A 588 16.37 -5.22 -10.77
C SER A 588 15.43 -5.13 -9.56
N PHE A 589 14.32 -4.41 -9.72
CA PHE A 589 13.23 -4.31 -8.75
C PHE A 589 12.66 -5.70 -8.38
N TRP A 590 12.75 -6.66 -9.30
CA TRP A 590 12.32 -8.05 -9.11
C TRP A 590 13.26 -8.87 -8.21
N GLU A 591 14.57 -8.59 -8.24
CA GLU A 591 15.57 -9.27 -7.38
C GLU A 591 15.51 -8.79 -5.91
N ARG A 592 14.93 -7.61 -5.64
CA ARG A 592 14.68 -7.12 -4.26
C ARG A 592 13.48 -7.76 -3.59
N ASN A 593 12.48 -8.21 -4.36
CA ASN A 593 11.21 -8.72 -3.82
C ASN A 593 11.22 -10.24 -3.56
N GLN A 594 12.24 -10.97 -4.02
CA GLN A 594 12.36 -12.42 -3.77
C GLN A 594 12.95 -12.75 -2.38
N VAL A 595 13.55 -11.77 -1.70
CA VAL A 595 14.22 -11.96 -0.40
C VAL A 595 13.24 -11.88 0.79
N SER A 596 12.12 -11.17 0.67
CA SER A 596 11.16 -10.99 1.78
C SER A 596 10.34 -12.24 2.12
N ALA A 597 10.07 -13.13 1.17
CA ALA A 597 9.30 -14.36 1.43
C ALA A 597 10.13 -15.39 2.22
N THR A 598 11.43 -15.48 1.93
CA THR A 598 12.37 -16.35 2.67
C THR A 598 12.66 -15.81 4.06
N ILE A 599 12.59 -14.49 4.29
CA ILE A 599 12.75 -13.87 5.62
C ILE A 599 11.51 -14.08 6.48
N LEU A 600 10.28 -14.06 5.94
CA LEU A 600 9.11 -14.35 6.77
C LEU A 600 9.12 -15.81 7.26
N THR A 601 9.54 -16.75 6.41
CA THR A 601 9.78 -18.13 6.84
C THR A 601 11.03 -18.21 7.73
N ALA A 602 12.15 -17.57 7.43
CA ALA A 602 13.36 -17.65 8.25
C ALA A 602 13.34 -16.81 9.54
N THR A 603 12.37 -15.92 9.76
CA THR A 603 12.24 -15.14 11.00
C THR A 603 11.09 -15.67 11.84
N VAL A 604 9.99 -16.14 11.23
CA VAL A 604 8.95 -16.90 11.94
C VAL A 604 9.45 -18.32 12.24
N VAL A 605 9.99 -19.04 11.26
CA VAL A 605 10.63 -20.37 11.42
C VAL A 605 12.07 -20.25 11.92
N GLY A 606 12.85 -19.18 11.74
CA GLY A 606 14.17 -19.13 12.39
C GLY A 606 14.08 -18.80 13.87
N VAL A 607 13.14 -17.95 14.31
CA VAL A 607 12.90 -17.76 15.75
C VAL A 607 12.19 -19.01 16.31
N THR A 608 11.13 -19.52 15.70
CA THR A 608 10.44 -20.72 16.24
C THR A 608 11.18 -22.04 16.00
N ALA A 609 11.90 -22.24 14.89
CA ALA A 609 12.73 -23.42 14.67
C ALA A 609 14.07 -23.33 15.37
N TRP A 610 14.69 -22.18 15.61
CA TRP A 610 15.84 -22.16 16.55
C TRP A 610 15.42 -22.56 17.96
N PHE A 611 14.23 -22.13 18.41
CA PHE A 611 13.62 -22.65 19.65
C PHE A 611 13.18 -24.12 19.56
N ALA A 612 12.84 -24.66 18.39
CA ALA A 612 12.42 -26.06 18.20
C ALA A 612 13.56 -27.03 17.85
N THR A 613 14.72 -26.55 17.37
CA THR A 613 15.88 -27.37 16.97
C THR A 613 16.97 -27.43 18.02
N LYS A 614 16.84 -26.74 19.17
CA LYS A 614 17.63 -27.04 20.38
C LYS A 614 17.17 -28.36 21.03
N LYS A 615 17.39 -29.45 20.27
CA LYS A 615 17.71 -30.77 20.83
C LYS A 615 19.05 -30.72 21.55
#